data_AF-A0A7L3UX91-F1
#
_entry.id   AF-A0A7L3UX91-F1
#
_cell.length_a   1.000
_cell.length_b   1.000
_cell.length_c   1.000
_cell.angle_alpha   90.00
_cell.angle_beta   90.00
_cell.angle_gamma   90.00
#
_symmetry.space_group_name_H-M   'P 1'
#
loop_
_entity.id
_entity.type
_entity.pdbx_description
1 polymer ?
#
loop_
_entity_poly.entity_id
_entity_poly.type
_entity_poly.pdbx_seq_one_letter_code
_entity_poly.pdbx_strand_id
1 'polypeptide(L)'
;ARLRLGAVVEKDDVSEALRLLEAARDSLRGDPEPSPRCPRPSEAVFGVLRELAGPGGRSVPLGRALEVLGARGFTPGQVSAALAEYEGLNVLQVNPGRSRVTFV
;
A
#
# COMPACT_ATOMS: atom_id res chain seq x y z
N ALA A 1 -23.34 6.69 -36.27
CA ALA A 1 -23.60 5.50 -35.42
C ALA A 1 -22.79 5.63 -34.13
N ARG A 2 -23.40 5.39 -32.97
CA ARG A 2 -22.77 5.41 -31.63
C ARG A 2 -21.99 4.11 -31.42
N LEU A 3 -20.71 4.19 -31.10
CA LEU A 3 -19.94 3.05 -30.57
C LEU A 3 -19.31 3.44 -29.24
N ARG A 4 -19.80 2.83 -28.17
CA ARG A 4 -19.15 2.74 -26.86
C ARG A 4 -18.38 1.42 -26.84
N LEU A 5 -17.19 1.40 -26.21
CA LEU A 5 -16.69 0.41 -25.23
C LEU A 5 -15.18 0.18 -25.36
N GLY A 6 -14.47 0.48 -24.26
CA GLY A 6 -13.24 -0.23 -23.88
C GLY A 6 -11.95 0.19 -24.57
N ALA A 7 -11.41 1.36 -24.23
CA ALA A 7 -10.00 1.65 -24.46
C ALA A 7 -9.28 1.65 -23.10
N VAL A 8 -8.62 0.53 -22.82
CA VAL A 8 -7.44 0.48 -21.94
C VAL A 8 -6.49 1.59 -22.37
N VAL A 9 -6.12 2.45 -21.42
CA VAL A 9 -5.00 3.39 -21.57
C VAL A 9 -4.21 3.35 -20.27
N GLU A 10 -3.22 2.47 -20.28
CA GLU A 10 -1.83 2.66 -19.82
C GLU A 10 -1.55 4.00 -19.11
N LYS A 11 -1.05 3.97 -17.88
CA LYS A 11 -0.45 5.12 -17.20
C LYS A 11 0.86 4.70 -16.53
N ASP A 12 1.89 4.58 -17.35
CA ASP A 12 3.26 4.25 -16.96
C ASP A 12 4.11 5.50 -16.62
N ASP A 13 3.59 6.73 -16.61
CA ASP A 13 4.47 7.92 -16.84
C ASP A 13 4.49 9.06 -15.80
N VAL A 14 4.16 8.91 -14.51
CA VAL A 14 4.24 10.11 -13.61
C VAL A 14 4.66 9.89 -12.16
N SER A 15 5.71 9.12 -11.87
CA SER A 15 6.35 9.21 -10.53
C SER A 15 7.88 9.16 -10.51
N GLU A 16 8.53 9.28 -11.67
CA GLU A 16 9.99 9.34 -11.78
C GLU A 16 10.59 10.75 -11.54
N ALA A 17 9.80 11.72 -11.08
CA ALA A 17 10.22 13.12 -10.98
C ALA A 17 10.74 13.59 -9.60
N LEU A 18 10.83 12.72 -8.59
CA LEU A 18 11.28 13.09 -7.23
C LEU A 18 12.45 12.23 -6.74
N ARG A 19 13.42 11.91 -7.61
CA ARG A 19 14.61 11.09 -7.24
C ARG A 19 15.95 11.85 -7.24
N LEU A 20 15.98 13.18 -7.41
CA LEU A 20 17.21 13.90 -7.75
C LEU A 20 17.85 14.79 -6.65
N LEU A 21 17.81 14.45 -5.34
CA LEU A 21 18.48 15.34 -4.36
C LEU A 21 19.04 14.79 -3.05
N GLU A 22 19.19 13.47 -2.83
CA GLU A 22 19.69 13.00 -1.51
C GLU A 22 20.80 11.93 -1.55
N ALA A 23 21.39 11.65 -2.70
CA ALA A 23 22.48 10.66 -2.82
C ALA A 23 23.87 11.15 -2.33
N ALA A 24 24.00 12.38 -1.84
CA ALA A 24 25.30 13.00 -1.56
C ALA A 24 25.74 13.01 -0.08
N ARG A 25 25.00 12.39 0.87
CA ARG A 25 25.30 12.56 2.31
C ARG A 25 25.63 11.30 3.13
N ASP A 26 25.49 10.08 2.61
CA ASP A 26 25.61 8.87 3.45
C ASP A 26 26.91 8.08 3.31
N SER A 27 28.00 8.69 2.82
CA SER A 27 29.27 7.98 2.63
C SER A 27 30.06 7.71 3.92
N LEU A 28 29.53 7.94 5.12
CA LEU A 28 30.34 7.85 6.34
C LEU A 28 29.52 7.45 7.58
N ARG A 29 29.13 6.17 7.66
CA ARG A 29 29.16 5.37 8.91
C ARG A 29 28.75 3.93 8.65
N GLY A 30 29.64 3.01 9.00
CA GLY A 30 29.48 1.57 8.85
C GLY A 30 28.55 0.96 9.89
N ASP A 31 27.26 1.24 9.76
CA ASP A 31 26.20 0.38 10.28
C ASP A 31 25.43 -0.13 9.05
N PRO A 32 25.03 -1.41 8.99
CA PRO A 32 24.03 -1.84 8.02
C PRO A 32 22.68 -1.27 8.49
N GLU A 33 22.52 0.05 8.39
CA GLU A 33 21.22 0.69 8.36
C GLU A 33 20.41 -0.09 7.32
N PRO A 34 19.18 -0.54 7.64
CA PRO A 34 18.35 -1.16 6.64
C PRO A 34 18.20 -0.13 5.53
N SER A 35 18.89 -0.39 4.42
CA SER A 35 18.75 0.34 3.17
C SER A 35 17.27 0.67 3.01
N PRO A 36 16.87 1.91 2.62
CA PRO A 36 15.50 2.20 2.28
C PRO A 36 15.17 1.39 1.03
N ARG A 37 14.94 0.09 1.24
CA ARG A 37 14.42 -0.84 0.27
C ARG A 37 13.12 -0.18 -0.15
N CYS A 38 12.92 -0.08 -1.46
CA CYS A 38 11.63 0.28 -2.01
C CYS A 38 10.57 -0.49 -1.21
N PRO A 39 9.68 0.19 -0.48
CA PRO A 39 8.81 -0.47 0.48
C PRO A 39 8.06 -1.57 -0.26
N ARG A 40 8.04 -2.76 0.33
CA ARG A 40 7.34 -3.90 -0.30
C ARG A 40 5.90 -3.46 -0.54
N PRO A 41 5.25 -3.92 -1.63
CA PRO A 41 3.86 -3.56 -1.89
C PRO A 41 2.95 -3.88 -0.70
N SER A 42 3.26 -4.91 0.10
CA SER A 42 2.58 -5.20 1.37
C SER A 42 2.79 -4.12 2.44
N GLU A 43 4.00 -3.61 2.62
CA GLU A 43 4.31 -2.53 3.57
C GLU A 43 3.62 -1.21 3.18
N ALA A 44 3.56 -0.92 1.88
CA ALA A 44 2.84 0.25 1.39
C ALA A 44 1.32 0.13 1.64
N VAL A 45 0.74 -1.05 1.40
CA VAL A 45 -0.67 -1.34 1.72
C VAL A 45 -0.92 -1.17 3.22
N PHE A 46 -0.03 -1.70 4.07
CA PHE A 46 -0.14 -1.57 5.52
C PHE A 46 -0.06 -0.11 5.98
N GLY A 47 0.85 0.67 5.40
CA GLY A 47 0.98 2.10 5.67
C GLY A 47 -0.30 2.86 5.40
N VAL A 48 -0.94 2.60 4.25
CA VAL A 48 -2.25 3.19 3.90
C VAL A 48 -3.33 2.75 4.88
N LEU A 49 -3.37 1.47 5.26
CA LEU A 49 -4.33 0.99 6.27
C LEU A 49 -4.13 1.72 7.61
N ARG A 50 -2.88 1.94 8.04
CA ARG A 50 -2.56 2.69 9.26
C ARG A 50 -2.97 4.16 9.16
N GLU A 51 -2.74 4.79 8.02
CA GLU A 51 -3.16 6.16 7.74
C GLU A 51 -4.69 6.30 7.85
N LEU A 52 -5.44 5.36 7.27
CA LEU A 52 -6.90 5.32 7.32
C LEU A 52 -7.46 5.03 8.72
N ALA A 53 -6.73 4.26 9.54
CA ALA A 53 -7.11 4.03 10.93
C ALA A 53 -6.95 5.31 11.76
N GLY A 54 -5.97 6.14 11.41
CA GLY A 54 -5.58 7.30 12.17
C GLY A 54 -4.81 6.93 13.45
N PRO A 55 -4.30 7.93 14.19
CA PRO A 55 -3.56 7.71 15.42
C PRO A 55 -4.43 7.03 16.48
N GLY A 56 -4.02 5.83 16.91
CA GLY A 56 -4.75 5.01 17.89
C GLY A 56 -5.94 4.23 17.33
N GLY A 57 -6.21 4.33 16.02
CA GLY A 57 -7.25 3.56 15.36
C GLY A 57 -6.92 2.07 15.30
N ARG A 58 -7.85 1.24 15.78
CA ARG A 58 -7.69 -0.22 15.79
C ARG A 58 -8.41 -0.93 14.66
N SER A 59 -9.24 -0.24 13.89
CA SER A 59 -9.97 -0.89 12.80
C SER A 59 -10.29 0.06 11.65
N VAL A 60 -10.29 -0.48 10.44
CA VAL A 60 -10.61 0.25 9.20
C VAL A 60 -11.66 -0.53 8.41
N PRO A 61 -12.72 0.12 7.90
CA PRO A 61 -13.65 -0.52 6.97
C PRO A 61 -12.93 -0.95 5.69
N LEU A 62 -13.04 -2.23 5.32
CA LEU A 62 -12.30 -2.77 4.17
C LEU A 62 -12.74 -2.12 2.86
N GLY A 63 -14.02 -1.80 2.70
CA GLY A 63 -14.52 -1.09 1.51
C GLY A 63 -13.81 0.25 1.31
N ARG A 64 -13.66 1.04 2.38
CA ARG A 64 -12.96 2.32 2.32
C ARG A 64 -11.46 2.15 2.03
N ALA A 65 -10.84 1.12 2.61
CA ALA A 65 -9.45 0.80 2.35
C ALA A 65 -9.22 0.43 0.88
N LEU A 66 -10.08 -0.41 0.29
CA LEU A 66 -9.98 -0.83 -1.11
C LEU A 66 -10.17 0.35 -2.08
N GLU A 67 -11.07 1.29 -1.78
CA GLU A 67 -11.21 2.52 -2.58
C GLU A 67 -9.92 3.34 -2.59
N VAL A 68 -9.31 3.56 -1.41
CA VAL A 68 -8.10 4.39 -1.28
C VAL A 68 -6.89 3.67 -1.87
N LEU A 69 -6.76 2.36 -1.65
CA LEU A 69 -5.70 1.54 -2.22
C LEU A 69 -5.83 1.46 -3.75
N GLY A 70 -7.05 1.30 -4.27
CA GLY A 70 -7.32 1.34 -5.70
C GLY A 70 -6.98 2.71 -6.32
N ALA A 71 -7.33 3.80 -5.63
CA ALA A 71 -6.96 5.16 -6.05
C ALA A 71 -5.43 5.39 -6.04
N ARG A 72 -4.69 4.67 -5.20
CA ARG A 72 -3.21 4.67 -5.15
C ARG A 72 -2.56 3.70 -6.15
N GLY A 73 -3.35 2.99 -6.96
CA GLY A 73 -2.86 2.09 -8.01
C GLY A 73 -2.60 0.66 -7.56
N PHE A 74 -3.00 0.27 -6.33
CA PHE A 74 -2.87 -1.11 -5.89
C PHE A 74 -3.95 -1.99 -6.50
N THR A 75 -3.55 -3.16 -6.99
CA THR A 75 -4.49 -4.17 -7.48
C THR A 75 -5.18 -4.90 -6.31
N PRO A 76 -6.43 -5.36 -6.47
CA PRO A 76 -7.12 -6.14 -5.43
C PRO A 76 -6.35 -7.41 -5.01
N GLY A 77 -5.59 -8.01 -5.93
CA GLY A 77 -4.73 -9.16 -5.66
C GLY A 77 -3.56 -8.81 -4.72
N GLN A 78 -2.88 -7.69 -4.95
CA GLN A 78 -1.80 -7.22 -4.06
C GLN A 78 -2.33 -6.90 -2.66
N VAL A 79 -3.50 -6.25 -2.56
CA VAL A 79 -4.12 -5.96 -1.26
C VAL A 79 -4.49 -7.25 -0.54
N SER A 80 -5.09 -8.20 -1.24
CA SER A 80 -5.47 -9.49 -0.65
C SER A 80 -4.26 -10.30 -0.18
N ALA A 81 -3.19 -10.31 -0.96
CA ALA A 81 -1.94 -10.96 -0.60
C ALA A 81 -1.30 -10.32 0.64
N ALA A 82 -1.27 -8.98 0.70
CA ALA A 82 -0.76 -8.26 1.86
C ALA A 82 -1.59 -8.53 3.13
N LEU A 83 -2.92 -8.51 3.02
CA LEU A 83 -3.80 -8.84 4.14
C LEU A 83 -3.56 -10.25 4.66
N ALA A 84 -3.44 -11.24 3.76
CA ALA A 84 -3.15 -12.62 4.14
C ALA A 84 -1.76 -12.79 4.79
N GLU A 85 -0.74 -12.08 4.28
CA GLU A 85 0.61 -12.07 4.87
C GLU A 85 0.56 -11.57 6.32
N TYR A 86 -0.04 -10.41 6.56
CA TYR A 86 -0.11 -9.82 7.89
C TYR A 86 -1.09 -10.51 8.84
N GLU A 87 -2.11 -11.18 8.32
CA GLU A 87 -2.98 -12.06 9.09
C GLU A 87 -2.21 -13.29 9.59
N GLY A 88 -1.38 -13.89 8.74
CA GLY A 88 -0.47 -14.98 9.15
C GLY A 88 0.58 -14.56 10.19
N LEU A 89 0.96 -13.29 10.21
CA LEU A 89 1.86 -12.69 11.20
C LEU A 89 1.13 -12.23 12.48
N ASN A 90 -0.20 -12.42 12.59
CA ASN A 90 -1.03 -11.92 13.69
C ASN A 90 -0.91 -10.40 13.93
N VAL A 91 -0.65 -9.62 12.87
CA VAL A 91 -0.59 -8.15 12.94
C VAL A 91 -1.95 -7.54 12.60
N LEU A 92 -2.70 -8.20 11.72
CA LEU A 92 -4.03 -7.78 11.26
C LEU A 92 -5.01 -8.95 11.40
N GLN A 93 -6.29 -8.64 11.56
CA GLN A 93 -7.39 -9.59 11.43
C GLN A 93 -8.48 -9.03 10.54
N VAL A 94 -8.92 -9.83 9.58
CA VAL A 94 -10.05 -9.50 8.71
C VAL A 94 -11.28 -10.20 9.26
N ASN A 95 -12.39 -9.47 9.42
CA ASN A 95 -13.66 -10.08 9.82
C ASN A 95 -14.08 -11.15 8.79
N PRO A 96 -14.64 -12.31 9.20
CA PRO A 96 -15.24 -13.30 8.30
C PRO A 96 -16.12 -12.70 7.17
N GLY A 97 -16.85 -11.62 7.43
CA GLY A 97 -17.65 -10.91 6.44
C GLY A 97 -16.87 -10.01 5.47
N ARG A 98 -15.54 -9.97 5.54
CA ARG A 98 -14.63 -9.10 4.75
C ARG A 98 -15.06 -7.62 4.70
N SER A 99 -15.69 -7.14 5.77
CA SER A 99 -16.19 -5.77 5.87
C SER A 99 -15.23 -4.85 6.63
N ARG A 100 -14.37 -5.41 7.48
CA ARG A 100 -13.50 -4.64 8.39
C ARG A 100 -12.17 -5.35 8.61
N VAL A 101 -11.09 -4.56 8.63
CA VAL A 101 -9.75 -4.96 9.04
C VAL A 101 -9.49 -4.39 10.44
N THR A 102 -8.93 -5.19 11.34
CA THR A 102 -8.61 -4.82 12.72
C THR A 102 -7.12 -5.03 12.94
N PHE A 103 -6.45 -4.09 13.59
CA PHE A 103 -5.06 -4.21 14.02
C PHE A 103 -5.04 -4.91 15.38
N VAL A 104 -4.19 -5.95 15.50
CA VAL A 104 -3.97 -6.71 16.75
C VAL A 104 -2.87 -6.05 17.57
#